data_AF-A0AAD4KUJ9-F1
#
_entry.id   AF-A0AAD4KUJ9-F1
#
_cell.length_a   1.000
_cell.length_b   1.000
_cell.length_c   1.000
_cell.angle_alpha   90.00
_cell.angle_beta   90.00
_cell.angle_gamma   90.00
#
_symmetry.space_group_name_H-M   'P 1'
#
loop_
_entity.id
_entity.type
_entity.pdbx_description
1 polymer ?
#
loop_
_entity_poly.entity_id
_entity_poly.type
_entity_poly.pdbx_seq_one_letter_code
_entity_poly.pdbx_strand_id
1 'polypeptide(L)'
;MRDPFAAYDRPEGFHIDEIHIIGWIFYLSKVYEIVDTAIILAKGRQTSRLHVYHHAGIIMCAWAAVRYRSPPASIPLFLNSAVHTLMYSYYTMTAVHVHVPKTAKAAMTGIQISQFLIAYMLTIPFLFIRYDIPVSFRTSLNGDRTICNQQRPSNLSQKSVLTETECEYGYETISCLQNSGEAAVLWMGFLYGAPLTYMFVQFFTRSYRHLGSKKLRKVE
;
A
#
# COMPACT_ATOMS: atom_id res chain seq x y z
N MET A 1 23.59 -13.02 11.42
CA MET A 1 22.92 -14.02 10.57
C MET A 1 22.99 -13.49 9.15
N ARG A 2 23.75 -14.16 8.27
CA ARG A 2 23.78 -13.82 6.84
C ARG A 2 22.63 -14.55 6.17
N ASP A 3 21.70 -13.75 5.70
CA ASP A 3 20.63 -14.01 4.76
C ASP A 3 21.15 -14.76 3.51
N PRO A 4 20.84 -16.06 3.36
CA PRO A 4 21.27 -16.87 2.22
C PRO A 4 20.52 -16.53 0.91
N PHE A 5 19.62 -15.54 0.95
CA PHE A 5 18.83 -15.08 -0.21
C PHE A 5 19.46 -13.91 -0.98
N ALA A 6 20.60 -13.36 -0.53
CA ALA A 6 21.31 -12.30 -1.25
C ALA A 6 21.83 -12.73 -2.64
N ALA A 7 21.80 -14.03 -2.97
CA ALA A 7 22.22 -14.55 -4.27
C ALA A 7 21.10 -14.59 -5.33
N TYR A 8 19.83 -14.36 -4.94
CA TYR A 8 18.73 -14.15 -5.88
C TYR A 8 18.45 -12.66 -6.02
N ASP A 9 19.50 -11.91 -6.36
CA ASP A 9 19.37 -10.53 -6.78
C ASP A 9 18.70 -10.55 -8.16
N ARG A 10 17.36 -10.51 -8.13
CA ARG A 10 16.51 -10.37 -9.31
C ARG A 10 17.02 -9.11 -10.05
N PRO A 11 17.05 -9.05 -11.39
CA PRO A 11 17.29 -7.80 -12.12
C PRO A 11 16.20 -6.72 -11.90
N GLU A 12 15.44 -6.79 -10.81
CA GLU A 12 14.39 -5.87 -10.39
C GLU A 12 14.81 -4.95 -9.23
N GLY A 13 16.07 -4.99 -8.80
CA GLY A 13 16.61 -3.99 -7.86
C GLY A 13 16.36 -2.56 -8.34
N PHE A 14 16.45 -2.31 -9.64
CA PHE A 14 16.15 -1.00 -10.24
C PHE A 14 14.68 -0.56 -10.01
N HIS A 15 13.72 -1.47 -10.14
CA HIS A 15 12.30 -1.10 -10.05
C HIS A 15 11.82 -0.91 -8.60
N ILE A 16 12.37 -1.69 -7.66
CA ILE A 16 12.07 -1.54 -6.24
C ILE A 16 12.60 -0.19 -5.73
N ASP A 17 13.79 0.22 -6.16
CA ASP A 17 14.37 1.53 -5.81
C ASP A 17 13.56 2.71 -6.34
N GLU A 18 13.04 2.63 -7.57
CA GLU A 18 12.14 3.64 -8.13
C GLU A 18 10.85 3.78 -7.32
N ILE A 19 10.23 2.67 -6.93
CA ILE A 19 8.99 2.67 -6.12
C ILE A 19 9.25 3.31 -4.75
N HIS A 20 10.44 3.15 -4.18
CA HIS A 20 10.82 3.81 -2.93
C HIS A 20 10.96 5.33 -3.07
N ILE A 21 11.56 5.79 -4.17
CA ILE A 21 11.66 7.23 -4.47
C ILE A 21 10.27 7.82 -4.67
N ILE A 22 9.41 7.15 -5.43
CA ILE A 22 8.00 7.55 -5.62
C ILE A 22 7.26 7.58 -4.27
N GLY A 23 7.49 6.58 -3.41
CA GLY A 23 6.98 6.53 -2.04
C GLY A 23 7.36 7.74 -1.20
N TRP A 24 8.63 8.16 -1.28
CA TRP A 24 9.12 9.36 -0.60
C TRP A 24 8.47 10.65 -1.12
N ILE A 25 8.35 10.80 -2.44
CA ILE A 25 7.68 11.96 -3.05
C ILE A 25 6.21 12.00 -2.65
N PHE A 26 5.53 10.85 -2.67
CA PHE A 26 4.16 10.73 -2.19
C PHE A 26 4.03 11.14 -0.72
N TYR A 27 4.92 10.67 0.15
CA TYR A 27 4.93 11.07 1.55
C TYR A 27 5.06 12.60 1.71
N LEU A 28 5.99 13.22 0.98
CA LEU A 28 6.13 14.68 0.98
C LEU A 28 4.85 15.37 0.51
N SER A 29 4.17 14.86 -0.52
CA SER A 29 2.89 15.43 -0.99
C SER A 29 1.84 15.50 0.13
N LYS A 30 1.79 14.50 1.02
CA LYS A 30 0.86 14.48 2.17
C LYS A 30 1.20 15.49 3.24
N VAL A 31 2.48 15.77 3.44
CA VAL A 31 2.93 16.84 4.34
C VAL A 31 2.53 18.21 3.77
N TYR A 32 2.67 18.43 2.45
CA TYR A 32 2.25 19.67 1.81
C TYR A 32 0.74 19.92 1.90
N GLU A 33 -0.09 18.88 1.97
CA GLU A 33 -1.55 19.06 2.17
C GLU A 33 -1.91 19.72 3.52
N ILE A 34 -1.00 19.71 4.51
CA ILE A 34 -1.19 20.49 5.74
C ILE A 34 -1.28 21.99 5.42
N VAL A 35 -0.61 22.46 4.37
CA VAL A 35 -0.67 23.87 3.94
C VAL A 35 -2.08 24.25 3.52
N ASP A 36 -2.85 23.35 2.90
CA ASP A 36 -4.26 23.60 2.58
C ASP A 36 -5.09 23.81 3.86
N THR A 37 -4.84 22.98 4.88
CA THR A 37 -5.44 23.15 6.20
C THR A 37 -5.06 24.51 6.82
N ALA A 38 -3.79 24.91 6.71
CA ALA A 38 -3.31 26.20 7.21
C ALA A 38 -3.96 27.39 6.50
N ILE A 39 -4.14 27.32 5.16
CA ILE A 39 -4.82 28.36 4.37
C ILE A 39 -6.28 28.50 4.78
N ILE A 40 -6.98 27.39 5.02
CA ILE A 40 -8.39 27.40 5.45
C ILE A 40 -8.54 28.06 6.82
N LEU A 41 -7.65 27.72 7.76
CA LEU A 41 -7.61 28.33 9.09
C LEU A 41 -7.25 29.82 9.03
N ALA A 42 -6.29 30.21 8.18
CA ALA A 42 -5.93 31.61 7.96
C ALA A 42 -7.09 32.43 7.37
N LYS A 43 -7.98 31.81 6.59
CA LYS A 43 -9.23 32.41 6.08
C LYS A 43 -10.36 32.46 7.13
N GLY A 44 -10.10 32.06 8.38
CA GLY A 44 -11.08 32.06 9.47
C GLY A 44 -12.18 31.00 9.33
N ARG A 45 -12.01 30.02 8.43
CA ARG A 45 -12.98 28.92 8.24
C ARG A 45 -12.59 27.74 9.12
N GLN A 46 -13.57 27.13 9.79
CA GLN A 46 -13.31 25.94 10.59
C GLN A 46 -13.11 24.71 9.69
N THR A 47 -11.98 24.03 9.88
CA THR A 47 -11.67 22.75 9.24
C THR A 47 -12.52 21.65 9.88
N SER A 48 -13.16 20.81 9.06
CA SER A 48 -13.95 19.68 9.57
C SER A 48 -13.07 18.69 10.33
N ARG A 49 -13.62 18.06 11.38
CA ARG A 49 -12.95 16.96 12.11
C ARG A 49 -12.53 15.82 11.19
N LEU A 50 -13.30 15.57 10.12
CA LEU A 50 -12.97 14.56 9.11
C LEU A 50 -11.66 14.90 8.39
N HIS A 51 -11.45 16.17 8.06
CA HIS A 51 -10.26 16.64 7.37
C HIS A 51 -9.00 16.44 8.23
N VAL A 52 -9.07 16.89 9.48
CA VAL A 52 -7.95 16.76 10.43
C VAL A 52 -7.63 15.29 10.71
N TYR A 53 -8.65 14.46 10.94
CA TYR A 53 -8.47 13.02 11.16
C TYR A 53 -7.83 12.35 9.94
N HIS A 54 -8.30 12.69 8.74
CA HIS A 54 -7.77 12.21 7.46
C HIS A 54 -6.28 12.55 7.28
N HIS A 55 -5.92 13.84 7.38
CA HIS A 55 -4.54 14.28 7.12
C HIS A 55 -3.56 13.74 8.16
N ALA A 56 -3.93 13.71 9.44
CA ALA A 56 -3.04 13.18 10.47
C ALA A 56 -2.71 11.69 10.24
N GLY A 57 -3.71 10.87 9.95
CA GLY A 57 -3.47 9.43 9.81
C GLY A 57 -2.88 9.03 8.46
N ILE A 58 -3.24 9.69 7.34
CA ILE A 58 -2.61 9.37 6.05
C ILE A 58 -1.11 9.70 6.05
N ILE A 59 -0.68 10.76 6.75
CA ILE A 59 0.74 11.11 6.92
C ILE A 59 1.47 10.05 7.74
N MET A 60 0.86 9.57 8.84
CA MET A 60 1.42 8.51 9.67
C MET A 60 1.53 7.19 8.89
N CYS A 61 0.49 6.80 8.16
CA CYS A 61 0.51 5.60 7.32
C CYS A 61 1.54 5.71 6.18
N ALA A 62 1.67 6.88 5.54
CA ALA A 62 2.64 7.12 4.48
C ALA A 62 4.09 7.06 5.02
N TRP A 63 4.36 7.62 6.19
CA TRP A 63 5.66 7.49 6.85
C TRP A 63 6.01 6.03 7.14
N ALA A 64 5.07 5.25 7.68
CA ALA A 64 5.28 3.83 7.95
C ALA A 64 5.55 3.05 6.66
N ALA A 65 4.81 3.32 5.58
CA ALA A 65 5.00 2.68 4.27
C ALA A 65 6.41 2.94 3.71
N VAL A 66 6.90 4.18 3.78
CA VAL A 66 8.26 4.54 3.33
C VAL A 66 9.33 3.91 4.22
N ARG A 67 9.12 3.88 5.54
CA ARG A 67 10.09 3.34 6.51
C ARG A 67 10.31 1.84 6.38
N TYR A 68 9.24 1.08 6.13
CA TYR A 68 9.29 -0.38 6.04
C TYR A 68 9.36 -0.91 4.60
N ARG A 69 9.39 -0.02 3.59
CA ARG A 69 9.64 -0.38 2.19
C ARG A 69 8.71 -1.49 1.67
N SER A 70 7.47 -1.52 2.13
CA SER A 70 6.51 -2.59 1.82
C SER A 70 6.01 -2.49 0.37
N PRO A 71 6.30 -3.46 -0.52
CA PRO A 71 5.82 -3.42 -1.89
C PRO A 71 4.28 -3.39 -2.02
N PRO A 72 3.50 -4.18 -1.22
CA PRO A 72 2.03 -4.10 -1.24
C PRO A 72 1.46 -2.72 -0.90
N ALA A 73 2.18 -1.89 -0.15
CA ALA A 73 1.75 -0.53 0.19
C ALA A 73 1.79 0.45 -1.01
N SER A 74 2.42 0.08 -2.12
CA SER A 74 2.41 0.88 -3.35
C SER A 74 1.02 0.95 -4.03
N ILE A 75 0.21 -0.10 -3.90
CA ILE A 75 -1.13 -0.18 -4.48
C ILE A 75 -2.05 0.96 -3.98
N PRO A 76 -2.26 1.14 -2.66
CA PRO A 76 -3.09 2.23 -2.14
C PRO A 76 -2.48 3.61 -2.42
N LEU A 77 -1.15 3.70 -2.54
CA LEU A 77 -0.44 4.93 -2.91
C LEU A 77 -0.81 5.41 -4.32
N PHE A 78 -0.77 4.52 -5.31
CA PHE A 78 -1.13 4.86 -6.70
C PHE A 78 -2.61 5.20 -6.83
N LEU A 79 -3.49 4.42 -6.18
CA LEU A 79 -4.93 4.69 -6.16
C LEU A 79 -5.23 6.05 -5.54
N ASN A 80 -4.59 6.36 -4.40
CA ASN A 80 -4.76 7.66 -3.76
C ASN A 80 -4.30 8.80 -4.66
N SER A 81 -3.13 8.67 -5.29
CA SER A 81 -2.59 9.69 -6.19
C SER A 81 -3.54 9.97 -7.36
N ALA A 82 -4.14 8.93 -7.95
CA ALA A 82 -5.13 9.07 -9.03
C ALA A 82 -6.40 9.82 -8.56
N VAL A 83 -7.00 9.39 -7.44
CA VAL A 83 -8.22 10.02 -6.91
C VAL A 83 -7.95 11.46 -6.44
N HIS A 84 -6.78 11.70 -5.86
CA HIS A 84 -6.36 13.02 -5.41
C HIS A 84 -6.15 13.97 -6.58
N THR A 85 -5.52 13.50 -7.66
CA THR A 85 -5.40 14.27 -8.91
C THR A 85 -6.78 14.69 -9.44
N LEU A 86 -7.75 13.78 -9.45
CA LEU A 86 -9.14 14.09 -9.84
C LEU A 86 -9.80 15.09 -8.89
N MET A 87 -9.59 14.94 -7.59
CA MET A 87 -10.18 15.81 -6.57
C MET A 87 -9.63 17.25 -6.65
N TYR A 88 -8.33 17.43 -6.81
CA TYR A 88 -7.73 18.76 -7.00
C TYR A 88 -8.10 19.36 -8.34
N SER A 89 -8.24 18.54 -9.39
CA SER A 89 -8.77 18.99 -10.68
C SER A 89 -10.19 19.56 -10.53
N TYR A 90 -11.05 18.88 -9.75
CA TYR A 90 -12.40 19.35 -9.42
C TYR A 90 -12.38 20.68 -8.65
N TYR A 91 -11.52 20.83 -7.64
CA TYR A 91 -11.41 22.08 -6.89
C TYR A 91 -10.85 23.23 -7.73
N THR A 92 -9.90 22.94 -8.62
CA THR A 92 -9.35 23.93 -9.56
C THR A 92 -10.44 24.45 -10.49
N MET A 93 -11.24 23.55 -11.10
CA MET A 93 -12.38 23.96 -11.94
C MET A 93 -13.39 24.81 -11.18
N THR A 94 -13.64 24.48 -9.91
CA THR A 94 -14.56 25.25 -9.05
C THR A 94 -13.98 26.64 -8.71
N ALA A 95 -12.66 26.75 -8.52
CA ALA A 95 -11.99 28.03 -8.26
C ALA A 95 -12.01 28.97 -9.48
N VAL A 96 -11.97 28.41 -10.70
CA VAL A 96 -12.07 29.16 -11.97
C VAL A 96 -13.54 29.52 -12.31
N HIS A 97 -14.48 29.34 -11.37
CA HIS A 97 -15.91 29.65 -11.54
C HIS A 97 -16.60 28.88 -12.69
N VAL A 98 -16.08 27.72 -13.07
CA VAL A 98 -16.78 26.82 -13.99
C VAL A 98 -18.02 26.27 -13.29
N HIS A 99 -19.17 26.25 -13.97
CA HIS A 99 -20.41 25.68 -13.44
C HIS A 99 -20.31 24.16 -13.33
N VAL A 100 -19.87 23.67 -12.17
CA VAL A 100 -19.78 22.24 -11.90
C VAL A 100 -21.10 21.74 -11.28
N PRO A 101 -21.78 20.73 -11.86
CA PRO A 101 -23.05 20.26 -11.35
C PRO A 101 -22.91 19.64 -9.95
N LYS A 102 -23.94 19.78 -9.12
CA LYS A 102 -23.96 19.25 -7.73
C LYS A 102 -23.77 17.71 -7.67
N THR A 103 -24.08 17.01 -8.76
CA THR A 103 -23.85 15.57 -8.93
C THR A 103 -22.37 15.20 -8.96
N ALA A 104 -21.50 16.08 -9.48
CA ALA A 104 -20.06 15.84 -9.51
C ALA A 104 -19.49 15.73 -8.09
N LYS A 105 -19.98 16.54 -7.13
CA LYS A 105 -19.57 16.44 -5.73
C LYS A 105 -19.94 15.09 -5.10
N ALA A 106 -21.11 14.56 -5.46
CA ALA A 106 -21.55 13.22 -5.02
C ALA A 106 -20.68 12.13 -5.67
N ALA A 107 -20.43 12.24 -6.98
CA ALA A 107 -19.56 11.32 -7.71
C ALA A 107 -18.14 11.28 -7.12
N MET A 108 -17.56 12.45 -6.79
CA MET A 108 -16.24 12.54 -6.17
C MET A 108 -16.18 11.80 -4.83
N THR A 109 -17.19 12.01 -3.97
CA THR A 109 -17.26 11.31 -2.68
C THR A 109 -17.44 9.80 -2.90
N GLY A 110 -18.20 9.39 -3.91
CA GLY A 110 -18.35 7.99 -4.31
C GLY A 110 -17.04 7.36 -4.74
N ILE A 111 -16.29 8.03 -5.63
CA ILE A 111 -14.97 7.58 -6.09
C ILE A 111 -14.01 7.45 -4.90
N GLN A 112 -14.02 8.40 -3.97
CA GLN A 112 -13.19 8.35 -2.76
C GLN A 112 -13.52 7.15 -1.87
N ILE A 113 -14.79 6.75 -1.76
CA ILE A 113 -15.18 5.54 -0.99
C ILE A 113 -14.74 4.29 -1.74
N SER A 114 -14.98 4.22 -3.06
CA SER A 114 -14.57 3.11 -3.90
C SER A 114 -13.05 2.90 -3.87
N GLN A 115 -12.26 3.96 -3.78
CA GLN A 115 -10.79 3.88 -3.66
C GLN A 115 -10.37 3.02 -2.47
N PHE A 116 -11.02 3.19 -1.30
CA PHE A 116 -10.66 2.50 -0.08
C PHE A 116 -11.04 1.03 -0.18
N LEU A 117 -12.23 0.74 -0.72
CA LEU A 117 -12.68 -0.64 -0.92
C LEU A 117 -11.76 -1.42 -1.86
N ILE A 118 -11.40 -0.82 -3.00
CA ILE A 118 -10.48 -1.45 -3.97
C ILE A 118 -9.11 -1.65 -3.33
N ALA A 119 -8.59 -0.65 -2.63
CA ALA A 119 -7.33 -0.76 -1.91
C ALA A 119 -7.34 -1.94 -0.92
N TYR A 120 -8.37 -2.07 -0.08
CA TYR A 120 -8.47 -3.18 0.88
C TYR A 120 -8.52 -4.54 0.20
N MET A 121 -9.32 -4.68 -0.87
CA MET A 121 -9.45 -5.94 -1.60
C MET A 121 -8.12 -6.38 -2.21
N LEU A 122 -7.31 -5.42 -2.67
CA LEU A 122 -6.01 -5.72 -3.27
C LEU A 122 -4.91 -5.93 -2.23
N THR A 123 -4.92 -5.24 -1.09
CA THR A 123 -3.80 -5.30 -0.12
C THR A 123 -3.96 -6.31 1.00
N ILE A 124 -5.17 -6.56 1.49
CA ILE A 124 -5.40 -7.48 2.62
C ILE A 124 -4.96 -8.92 2.31
N PRO A 125 -5.19 -9.49 1.11
CA PRO A 125 -4.76 -10.85 0.82
C PRO A 125 -3.26 -11.09 1.03
N PHE A 126 -2.42 -10.08 0.78
CA PHE A 126 -0.97 -10.19 0.98
C PHE A 126 -0.58 -10.55 2.42
N LEU A 127 -1.42 -10.22 3.43
CA LEU A 127 -1.18 -10.60 4.83
C LEU A 127 -1.33 -12.10 5.09
N PHE A 128 -2.11 -12.80 4.27
CA PHE A 128 -2.49 -14.20 4.51
C PHE A 128 -1.88 -15.16 3.48
N ILE A 129 -1.46 -14.67 2.31
CA ILE A 129 -0.90 -15.49 1.25
C ILE A 129 0.49 -16.01 1.64
N ARG A 130 0.63 -17.33 1.54
CA ARG A 130 1.89 -18.07 1.57
C ARG A 130 2.02 -18.84 0.26
N TYR A 131 3.23 -18.97 -0.25
CA TYR A 131 3.48 -19.66 -1.51
C TYR A 131 4.67 -20.61 -1.35
N ASP A 132 4.60 -21.72 -2.07
CA ASP A 132 5.64 -22.73 -2.09
C ASP A 132 6.61 -22.43 -3.23
N ILE A 133 7.89 -22.29 -2.91
CA ILE A 133 8.94 -22.15 -3.92
C ILE A 133 9.70 -23.46 -4.08
N PRO A 134 10.05 -23.85 -5.31
CA PRO A 134 10.94 -24.97 -5.54
C PRO A 134 12.37 -24.57 -5.15
N VAL A 135 12.99 -25.35 -4.29
CA VAL A 135 14.36 -25.15 -3.80
C VAL A 135 15.12 -26.47 -3.87
N SER A 136 16.40 -26.39 -4.19
CA SER A 136 17.28 -27.54 -4.33
C SER A 136 18.08 -27.75 -3.05
N PHE A 137 17.97 -28.93 -2.45
CA PHE A 137 18.69 -29.30 -1.24
C PHE A 137 19.64 -30.47 -1.50
N ARG A 138 20.76 -30.48 -0.78
CA ARG A 138 21.67 -31.63 -0.69
C ARG A 138 21.58 -32.20 0.73
N THR A 139 21.29 -33.50 0.82
CA THR A 139 21.32 -34.23 2.09
C THR A 139 22.73 -34.76 2.31
N SER A 140 23.37 -34.35 3.40
CA SER A 140 24.68 -34.88 3.82
C SER A 140 24.53 -36.27 4.45
N LEU A 141 25.61 -37.07 4.49
CA LEU A 141 25.63 -38.40 5.11
C LEU A 141 25.23 -38.39 6.60
N ASN A 142 25.33 -37.23 7.27
CA ASN A 142 24.86 -37.00 8.64
C ASN A 142 23.36 -36.63 8.75
N GLY A 143 22.61 -36.66 7.64
CA GLY A 143 21.18 -36.28 7.60
C GLY A 143 20.90 -34.78 7.57
N ASP A 144 21.94 -33.94 7.52
CA ASP A 144 21.80 -32.48 7.47
C ASP A 144 21.47 -32.00 6.05
N ARG A 145 20.49 -31.09 5.90
CA ARG A 145 20.00 -30.60 4.61
C ARG A 145 20.57 -29.21 4.32
N THR A 146 21.37 -29.08 3.26
CA THR A 146 21.99 -27.80 2.86
C THR A 146 21.46 -27.33 1.50
N ILE A 147 21.15 -26.04 1.34
CA ILE A 147 20.66 -25.47 0.08
C ILE A 147 21.79 -25.46 -0.97
N CYS A 148 21.53 -25.95 -2.19
CA CYS A 148 22.53 -26.10 -3.25
C CYS A 148 23.04 -24.76 -3.85
N ASN A 149 22.43 -23.62 -3.52
CA ASN A 149 22.70 -22.30 -4.13
C ASN A 149 23.73 -21.41 -3.41
N GLN A 150 24.53 -21.94 -2.48
CA GLN A 150 25.64 -21.16 -1.93
C GLN A 150 26.81 -21.16 -2.94
N GLN A 151 27.07 -20.01 -3.59
CA GLN A 151 28.32 -19.77 -4.33
C GLN A 151 29.48 -20.18 -3.40
N ARG A 152 30.14 -21.28 -3.77
CA ARG A 152 31.31 -21.85 -3.08
C ARG A 152 32.32 -20.73 -2.83
N PRO A 153 32.79 -20.46 -1.59
CA PRO A 153 34.07 -19.80 -1.44
C PRO A 153 35.11 -20.75 -2.07
N SER A 154 35.60 -20.37 -3.24
CA SER A 154 36.78 -20.96 -3.85
C SER A 154 37.92 -20.80 -2.86
N ASN A 155 38.17 -21.82 -2.03
CA ASN A 155 39.45 -22.17 -1.41
C ASN A 155 39.23 -23.28 -0.37
N LEU A 156 39.09 -24.54 -0.82
CA LEU A 156 39.74 -25.65 -0.12
C LEU A 156 39.85 -26.85 -1.06
N SER A 157 41.10 -27.12 -1.46
CA SER A 157 41.48 -28.35 -2.15
C SER A 157 41.35 -29.51 -1.18
N GLN A 158 40.39 -30.41 -1.37
CA GLN A 158 40.50 -31.77 -0.86
C GLN A 158 39.85 -32.79 -1.79
N LYS A 159 40.70 -33.65 -2.36
CA LYS A 159 40.36 -34.90 -3.02
C LYS A 159 39.51 -35.79 -2.11
N SER A 160 38.34 -36.23 -2.58
CA SER A 160 37.81 -37.57 -2.28
C SER A 160 36.62 -37.93 -3.19
N VAL A 161 36.85 -38.91 -4.06
CA VAL A 161 36.00 -40.09 -4.31
C VAL A 161 34.48 -39.89 -4.42
N LEU A 162 34.00 -39.96 -5.67
CA LEU A 162 32.78 -40.63 -6.14
C LEU A 162 31.59 -40.76 -5.17
N THR A 163 30.74 -39.73 -5.12
CA THR A 163 29.27 -39.92 -5.16
C THR A 163 28.65 -38.62 -5.63
N GLU A 164 28.06 -38.65 -6.82
CA GLU A 164 27.30 -37.55 -7.39
C GLU A 164 26.06 -37.33 -6.49
N THR A 165 26.18 -36.46 -5.47
CA THR A 165 25.04 -36.12 -4.62
C THR A 165 24.15 -35.18 -5.42
N GLU A 166 23.23 -35.75 -6.20
CA GLU A 166 22.18 -35.03 -6.91
C GLU A 166 21.46 -34.08 -5.94
N CYS A 167 21.18 -32.87 -6.40
CA CYS A 167 20.34 -31.95 -5.65
C CYS A 167 18.90 -32.43 -5.76
N GLU A 168 18.26 -32.69 -4.61
CA GLU A 168 16.86 -33.06 -4.53
C GLU A 168 15.99 -31.80 -4.58
N TYR A 169 14.95 -31.82 -5.43
CA TYR A 169 13.97 -30.74 -5.49
C TYR A 169 12.99 -30.88 -4.32
N GLY A 170 12.97 -29.88 -3.44
CA GLY A 170 11.99 -29.74 -2.37
C GLY A 170 11.16 -28.47 -2.56
N TYR A 171 10.08 -28.38 -1.79
CA TYR A 171 9.29 -27.16 -1.68
C TYR A 171 9.51 -26.54 -0.31
N GLU A 172 9.72 -25.23 -0.28
CA GLU A 172 9.75 -24.44 0.95
C GLU A 172 8.64 -23.40 0.91
N THR A 173 7.81 -23.38 1.95
CA THR A 173 6.71 -22.43 2.07
C THR A 173 7.21 -21.11 2.64
N ILE A 174 7.12 -20.03 1.88
CA ILE A 174 7.52 -18.68 2.30
C ILE A 174 6.28 -17.77 2.38
N SER A 175 6.28 -16.85 3.34
CA SER A 175 5.25 -15.81 3.45
C SER A 175 5.45 -14.71 2.42
N CYS A 176 4.37 -14.12 1.91
CA CYS A 176 4.45 -13.01 0.94
C CYS A 176 5.16 -11.76 1.51
N LEU A 177 4.99 -11.50 2.80
CA LEU A 177 5.72 -10.47 3.52
C LEU A 177 6.99 -11.04 4.15
N GLN A 178 8.11 -10.36 3.93
CA GLN A 178 9.42 -10.80 4.43
C GLN A 178 9.63 -10.39 5.89
N ASN A 179 9.01 -9.28 6.31
CA ASN A 179 9.26 -8.65 7.61
C ASN A 179 7.97 -8.37 8.37
N SER A 180 8.01 -8.46 9.70
CA SER A 180 6.90 -8.04 10.57
C SER A 180 6.56 -6.55 10.42
N GLY A 181 7.53 -5.72 10.04
CA GLY A 181 7.34 -4.31 9.73
C GLY A 181 6.43 -4.06 8.52
N GLU A 182 6.54 -4.87 7.47
CA GLU A 182 5.66 -4.77 6.30
C GLU A 182 4.21 -5.13 6.67
N ALA A 183 4.04 -6.10 7.56
CA ALA A 183 2.71 -6.53 8.03
C ALA A 183 2.08 -5.44 8.88
N ALA A 184 2.89 -4.78 9.72
CA ALA A 184 2.45 -3.66 10.54
C ALA A 184 1.94 -2.49 9.69
N VAL A 185 2.57 -2.20 8.53
CA VAL A 185 2.09 -1.16 7.60
C VAL A 185 0.69 -1.48 7.08
N LEU A 186 0.46 -2.72 6.63
CA LEU A 186 -0.83 -3.15 6.10
C LEU A 186 -1.91 -3.13 7.18
N TRP A 187 -1.59 -3.61 8.39
CA TRP A 187 -2.50 -3.55 9.53
C TRP A 187 -2.83 -2.12 9.94
N MET A 188 -1.85 -1.22 10.00
CA MET A 188 -2.09 0.20 10.26
C MET A 188 -3.01 0.81 9.20
N GLY A 189 -2.74 0.54 7.91
CA GLY A 189 -3.56 1.04 6.81
C GLY A 189 -5.03 0.59 6.92
N PHE A 190 -5.26 -0.67 7.26
CA PHE A 190 -6.61 -1.20 7.47
C PHE A 190 -7.30 -0.63 8.72
N LEU A 191 -6.64 -0.70 9.88
CA LEU A 191 -7.21 -0.27 11.17
C LEU A 191 -7.55 1.22 11.19
N TYR A 192 -6.74 2.04 10.52
CA TYR A 192 -7.00 3.47 10.36
C TYR A 192 -7.98 3.76 9.23
N GLY A 193 -7.85 3.06 8.10
CA GLY A 193 -8.68 3.26 6.92
C GLY A 193 -10.15 2.90 7.14
N ALA A 194 -10.45 1.88 7.96
CA ALA A 194 -11.81 1.44 8.22
C ALA A 194 -12.68 2.54 8.90
N PRO A 195 -12.27 3.16 10.02
CA PRO A 195 -12.96 4.32 10.60
C PRO A 195 -13.13 5.48 9.63
N LEU A 196 -12.11 5.76 8.81
CA LEU A 196 -12.14 6.84 7.83
C LEU A 196 -13.18 6.56 6.73
N THR A 197 -13.21 5.33 6.22
CA THR A 197 -14.18 4.87 5.22
C THR A 197 -15.60 4.98 5.76
N TYR A 198 -15.81 4.58 7.03
CA TYR A 198 -17.08 4.74 7.71
C TYR A 198 -17.53 6.21 7.77
N MET A 199 -16.63 7.14 8.13
CA MET A 199 -16.97 8.57 8.14
C MET A 199 -17.34 9.10 6.76
N PHE A 200 -16.66 8.68 5.69
CA PHE A 200 -17.02 9.06 4.32
C PHE A 200 -18.39 8.49 3.92
N VAL A 201 -18.69 7.24 4.24
CA VAL A 201 -20.00 6.63 3.97
C VAL A 201 -21.11 7.33 4.76
N GLN A 202 -20.85 7.68 6.02
CA GLN A 202 -21.79 8.43 6.86
C GLN A 202 -22.04 9.83 6.28
N PHE A 203 -20.99 10.53 5.87
CA PHE A 203 -21.09 11.82 5.20
C PHE A 203 -21.89 11.71 3.89
N PHE A 204 -21.57 10.73 3.04
CA PHE A 204 -22.25 10.50 1.78
C PHE A 204 -23.75 10.20 1.97
N THR A 205 -24.08 9.32 2.91
CA THR A 205 -25.47 8.96 3.23
C THR A 205 -26.25 10.16 3.74
N ARG A 206 -25.68 10.92 4.69
CA ARG A 206 -26.31 12.14 5.24
C ARG A 206 -26.49 13.22 4.19
N SER A 207 -25.49 13.43 3.34
CA SER A 207 -25.49 14.51 2.36
C SER A 207 -26.30 14.21 1.10
N TYR A 208 -26.40 12.96 0.65
CA TYR A 208 -26.96 12.65 -0.69
C TYR A 208 -28.19 11.73 -0.67
N ARG A 209 -28.28 10.78 0.27
CA ARG A 209 -29.44 9.87 0.31
C ARG A 209 -30.72 10.54 0.83
N HIS A 210 -30.60 11.56 1.70
CA HIS A 210 -31.76 12.33 2.17
C HIS A 210 -32.31 13.34 1.13
N LEU A 211 -31.51 13.77 0.16
CA LEU A 211 -31.96 14.66 -0.92
C LEU A 211 -32.74 13.90 -2.01
N GLY A 212 -32.41 12.63 -2.26
CA GLY A 212 -33.18 11.76 -3.16
C GLY A 212 -34.60 11.50 -2.65
N SER A 213 -34.76 11.22 -1.35
CA SER A 213 -36.09 10.98 -0.75
C SER A 213 -36.98 12.24 -0.71
N LYS A 214 -36.39 13.44 -0.60
CA LYS A 214 -37.15 14.71 -0.68
C LYS A 214 -37.52 15.09 -2.11
N LYS A 215 -36.72 14.69 -3.12
CA LYS A 215 -37.02 14.94 -4.52
C LYS A 215 -38.15 14.03 -5.03
N LEU A 216 -38.25 12.80 -4.55
CA LEU A 216 -39.35 11.88 -4.86
C LEU A 216 -40.68 12.34 -4.23
N ARG A 217 -40.66 12.85 -2.99
CA ARG A 217 -41.83 13.40 -2.29
C ARG A 217 -42.36 14.74 -2.81
N LYS A 218 -41.72 15.33 -3.82
CA LYS A 218 -42.12 16.60 -4.44
C LYS A 218 -42.59 16.42 -5.89
N VAL A 219 -42.64 15.17 -6.34
CA VAL A 219 -43.08 14.73 -7.69
C VAL A 219 -44.39 13.93 -7.59
N GLU A 220 -44.75 13.44 -6.39
CA GLU A 220 -46.15 13.24 -5.96
C GLU A 220 -46.75 14.54 -5.44
#